data_AF-A0A099SDK6-F1
#
_entry.id   AF-A0A099SDK6-F1
#
_cell.length_a   1.000
_cell.length_b   1.000
_cell.length_c   1.000
_cell.angle_alpha   90.00
_cell.angle_beta   90.00
_cell.angle_gamma   90.00
#
_symmetry.space_group_name_H-M   'P 1'
#
loop_
_entity.id
_entity.type
_entity.pdbx_description
1 polymer ?
#
loop_
_entity_poly.entity_id
_entity_poly.type
_entity_poly.pdbx_seq_one_letter_code
_entity_poly.pdbx_strand_id
1 'polypeptide(L)'
;MSTNRLSYVLYIIASLLVFIPIAIVFVTETGFNSFVSKIIISTALILIILGKILTVIKKGKKDSSIPKDIGIIIGLLIVLISKVLR
;
A
#
# COMPACT_ATOMS: atom_id res chain seq x y z
N MET A 1 27.81 -2.17 9.23
CA MET A 1 27.32 -3.47 9.75
C MET A 1 26.02 -3.35 10.59
N SER A 2 25.26 -2.24 10.50
CA SER A 2 24.01 -2.03 11.27
C SER A 2 22.71 -2.08 10.43
N THR A 3 22.81 -2.07 9.10
CA THR A 3 21.67 -2.00 8.17
C THR A 3 20.77 -3.23 8.22
N ASN A 4 21.31 -4.43 8.46
CA ASN A 4 20.51 -5.65 8.51
C ASN A 4 19.59 -5.70 9.74
N ARG A 5 20.06 -5.24 10.91
CA ARG A 5 19.24 -5.23 12.14
C ARG A 5 18.09 -4.23 12.03
N LEU A 6 18.37 -3.04 11.50
CA LEU A 6 17.35 -2.03 11.25
C LEU A 6 16.31 -2.52 10.23
N SER A 7 16.76 -3.16 9.15
CA SER A 7 15.86 -3.75 8.15
C SER A 7 14.96 -4.81 8.77
N TYR A 8 15.51 -5.68 9.62
CA TYR A 8 14.72 -6.72 10.29
C TYR A 8 13.66 -6.15 11.23
N VAL A 9 14.01 -5.12 12.02
CA VAL A 9 13.05 -4.41 12.88
C VAL A 9 11.96 -3.75 12.06
N LEU A 10 12.30 -3.11 10.94
CA LEU A 10 11.32 -2.50 10.03
C LEU A 10 10.37 -3.55 9.42
N TYR A 11 10.88 -4.73 9.06
CA TYR A 11 10.05 -5.84 8.57
C TYR A 11 9.09 -6.36 9.65
N ILE A 12 9.56 -6.50 10.89
CA ILE A 12 8.69 -6.89 12.01
C ILE A 12 7.59 -5.85 12.22
N ILE A 13 7.94 -4.56 12.26
CA ILE A 13 6.97 -3.47 12.43
C ILE A 13 5.93 -3.51 11.29
N ALA A 14 6.37 -3.64 10.04
CA ALA A 14 5.48 -3.74 8.89
C ALA A 14 4.54 -4.96 9.01
N SER A 15 5.07 -6.10 9.46
CA SER A 15 4.28 -7.31 9.70
C SER A 15 3.20 -7.07 10.76
N LEU A 16 3.55 -6.51 11.92
CA LEU A 16 2.57 -6.19 12.97
C LEU A 16 1.47 -5.24 12.45
N LEU A 17 1.85 -4.23 11.67
CA LEU A 17 0.93 -3.23 11.13
C LEU A 17 -0.14 -3.87 10.20
N VAL A 18 0.19 -4.97 9.53
CA VAL A 18 -0.75 -5.76 8.71
C VAL A 18 -1.55 -6.75 9.56
N PHE A 19 -0.90 -7.47 10.48
CA PHE A 19 -1.57 -8.54 11.23
C PHE A 19 -2.55 -8.02 12.28
N ILE A 20 -2.28 -6.88 12.93
CA ILE A 20 -3.17 -6.30 13.95
C ILE A 20 -4.58 -6.02 13.39
N PRO A 21 -4.76 -5.26 12.30
CA PRO A 21 -6.10 -4.99 11.76
C PRO A 21 -6.81 -6.25 11.26
N ILE A 22 -6.07 -7.24 10.73
CA ILE A 22 -6.64 -8.53 10.33
C ILE A 22 -7.16 -9.28 11.56
N ALA A 23 -6.36 -9.35 12.63
CA ALA A 23 -6.74 -10.03 13.87
C ALA A 23 -7.96 -9.37 14.52
N ILE A 24 -8.04 -8.04 14.52
CA ILE A 24 -9.21 -7.31 15.03
C ILE A 24 -10.48 -7.75 14.28
N VAL A 25 -10.48 -7.67 12.95
CA VAL A 25 -11.64 -8.07 12.14
C VAL A 25 -12.02 -9.54 12.37
N PHE A 26 -11.03 -10.41 12.52
CA PHE A 26 -11.26 -11.85 12.72
C PHE A 26 -11.82 -12.18 14.10
N VAL A 27 -11.36 -11.52 15.16
CA VAL A 27 -11.78 -11.78 16.55
C VAL A 27 -13.12 -11.12 16.86
N THR A 28 -13.34 -9.90 16.38
CA THR A 28 -14.53 -9.13 16.77
C THR A 28 -15.75 -9.43 15.89
N GLU A 29 -15.59 -10.24 14.83
CA GLU A 29 -16.58 -10.55 13.76
C GLU A 29 -17.29 -9.30 13.20
N THR A 30 -16.76 -8.13 13.51
CA THR A 30 -17.32 -6.82 13.21
C THR A 30 -16.34 -6.16 12.26
N GLY A 31 -16.79 -5.97 11.03
CA GLY A 31 -16.03 -5.22 10.05
C GLY A 31 -15.79 -3.79 10.54
N PHE A 32 -14.75 -3.15 10.00
CA PHE A 32 -14.55 -1.72 10.21
C PHE A 32 -15.76 -0.94 9.71
N ASN A 33 -16.23 0.03 10.51
CA ASN A 33 -17.25 0.98 10.08
C ASN A 33 -16.82 1.65 8.75
N SER A 34 -17.78 1.98 7.89
CA SER A 34 -17.60 2.55 6.56
C SER A 34 -16.57 3.69 6.52
N PHE A 35 -16.59 4.59 7.51
CA PHE A 35 -15.63 5.69 7.60
C PHE A 35 -14.18 5.23 7.83
N VAL A 36 -13.97 4.31 8.78
CA VAL A 36 -12.65 3.76 9.11
C VAL A 36 -12.13 2.91 7.95
N SER A 37 -13.01 2.09 7.35
CA SER A 37 -12.70 1.32 6.14
C SER A 37 -12.24 2.22 4.99
N LYS A 38 -12.97 3.32 4.73
CA LYS A 38 -12.60 4.29 3.69
C LYS A 38 -11.20 4.84 3.96
N ILE A 39 -10.92 5.34 5.17
CA ILE A 39 -9.59 5.88 5.52
C ILE A 39 -8.49 4.83 5.30
N ILE A 40 -8.65 3.62 5.84
CA ILE A 40 -7.63 2.56 5.72
C ILE A 40 -7.37 2.23 4.25
N ILE A 41 -8.42 2.05 3.44
CA ILE A 41 -8.31 1.73 2.01
C ILE A 41 -7.65 2.89 1.26
N SER A 42 -8.03 4.14 1.55
CA SER A 42 -7.40 5.32 0.94
C SER A 42 -5.92 5.40 1.25
N THR A 43 -5.54 5.27 2.51
CA THR A 43 -4.14 5.30 2.94
C THR A 43 -3.35 4.17 2.28
N ALA A 44 -3.90 2.96 2.22
CA ALA A 44 -3.25 1.84 1.55
C ALA A 44 -3.06 2.10 0.04
N LEU A 45 -4.07 2.61 -0.65
CA LEU A 45 -3.98 2.95 -2.08
C LEU A 45 -2.92 4.04 -2.32
N ILE A 46 -2.88 5.08 -1.51
CA ILE A 46 -1.88 6.16 -1.60
C ILE A 46 -0.47 5.59 -1.41
N LEU A 47 -0.26 4.74 -0.41
CA LEU A 47 1.03 4.10 -0.15
C LEU A 47 1.47 3.20 -1.32
N ILE A 48 0.55 2.43 -1.92
CA ILE A 48 0.84 1.60 -3.10
C ILE A 48 1.26 2.48 -4.28
N ILE A 49 0.52 3.57 -4.54
CA ILE A 49 0.84 4.52 -5.62
C ILE A 49 2.23 5.13 -5.39
N LEU A 50 2.53 5.61 -4.19
CA LEU A 50 3.83 6.16 -3.84
C LEU A 50 4.96 5.14 -4.02
N GLY A 51 4.77 3.91 -3.54
CA GLY A 51 5.74 2.83 -3.71
C GLY A 51 6.01 2.48 -5.18
N LYS A 52 4.96 2.47 -6.01
CA LYS A 52 5.08 2.29 -7.46
C LYS A 52 5.81 3.46 -8.14
N ILE A 53 5.50 4.70 -7.76
CA ILE A 53 6.20 5.89 -8.28
C ILE A 53 7.69 5.81 -7.94
N LEU A 54 8.05 5.49 -6.70
CA LEU A 54 9.45 5.30 -6.29
C LEU A 54 10.13 4.19 -7.09
N THR A 55 9.41 3.10 -7.36
CA THR A 55 9.91 1.97 -8.18
C THR A 55 10.16 2.41 -9.62
N VAL A 56 9.25 3.19 -10.22
CA VAL A 56 9.40 3.72 -11.58
C VAL A 56 10.55 4.73 -11.66
N ILE A 57 10.71 5.60 -10.67
CA ILE A 57 11.84 6.56 -10.61
C ILE A 57 13.17 5.81 -10.48
N LYS A 58 13.20 4.72 -9.71
CA LYS A 58 14.40 3.89 -9.56
C LYS A 58 14.71 3.06 -10.81
N LYS A 59 13.71 2.69 -11.59
CA LYS A 59 13.88 1.99 -12.87
C LYS A 59 14.43 2.98 -13.91
N GLY A 60 15.62 2.69 -14.44
CA GLY A 60 16.22 3.50 -15.50
C GLY A 60 15.41 3.44 -16.80
N LYS A 61 15.57 4.46 -17.67
CA LYS A 61 14.84 4.65 -18.94
C LYS A 61 14.85 3.47 -19.94
N LYS A 62 15.68 2.44 -19.73
CA LYS A 62 15.76 1.24 -20.58
C LYS A 62 14.84 0.09 -20.11
N ASP A 63 14.19 0.22 -18.97
CA ASP A 63 13.36 -0.85 -18.45
C ASP A 63 11.99 -0.88 -19.16
N SER A 64 11.76 -1.93 -19.96
CA SER A 64 10.53 -2.15 -20.71
C SER A 64 9.28 -2.36 -19.84
N SER A 65 9.44 -2.48 -18.52
CA SER A 65 8.32 -2.59 -17.57
C SER A 65 7.71 -1.24 -17.16
N ILE A 66 8.35 -0.11 -17.50
CA ILE A 66 7.86 1.24 -17.16
C ILE A 66 6.42 1.50 -17.69
N PRO A 67 6.07 1.18 -18.95
CA PRO A 67 4.70 1.39 -19.43
C PRO A 67 3.66 0.57 -18.67
N LYS A 68 4.00 -0.65 -18.25
CA LYS A 68 3.13 -1.50 -17.43
C LYS A 68 2.92 -0.92 -16.04
N ASP A 69 4.00 -0.45 -15.39
CA ASP A 69 3.92 0.17 -14.07
C ASP A 69 3.11 1.48 -14.09
N ILE A 70 3.25 2.30 -15.15
CA ILE A 70 2.42 3.50 -15.35
C ILE A 70 0.95 3.13 -15.51
N GLY A 71 0.63 2.10 -16.30
CA GLY A 71 -0.74 1.61 -16.45
C GLY A 71 -1.36 1.18 -15.11
N ILE A 72 -0.58 0.51 -14.25
CA ILE A 72 -1.01 0.13 -12.90
C ILE A 72 -1.28 1.37 -12.04
N ILE A 73 -0.40 2.38 -12.08
CA ILE A 73 -0.58 3.64 -11.33
C ILE A 73 -1.87 4.35 -11.76
N ILE A 74 -2.12 4.45 -13.07
CA ILE A 74 -3.34 5.07 -13.60
C ILE A 74 -4.59 4.30 -13.17
N GLY A 75 -4.57 2.96 -13.27
CA GLY A 75 -5.68 2.12 -12.80
C GLY A 75 -5.97 2.32 -11.32
N LEU A 76 -4.93 2.40 -10.48
CA LEU A 76 -5.07 2.65 -9.05
C LEU A 76 -5.62 4.06 -8.74
N LEU A 77 -5.22 5.08 -9.52
CA LEU A 77 -5.76 6.43 -9.40
C LEU A 77 -7.26 6.48 -9.73
N ILE A 78 -7.69 5.76 -10.77
CA ILE A 78 -9.12 5.66 -11.12
C ILE A 78 -9.91 4.99 -9.99
N VAL A 79 -9.38 3.90 -9.40
CA VAL A 79 -10.01 3.23 -8.26
C VAL A 79 -10.12 4.16 -7.05
N LEU A 80 -9.07 4.95 -6.78
CA LEU A 80 -9.08 5.92 -5.70
C LEU A 80 -10.16 6.99 -5.91
N ILE A 81 -10.24 7.59 -7.11
CA ILE A 81 -11.24 8.62 -7.40
C ILE A 81 -12.66 8.05 -7.37
N SER A 82 -12.88 6.85 -7.94
CA SER A 82 -14.22 6.27 -8.07
C SER A 82 -14.79 5.69 -6.78
N LYS A 83 -13.95 5.07 -5.94
CA LYS A 83 -14.40 4.28 -4.78
C LYS A 83 -14.23 4.99 -3.44
N VAL A 84 -13.24 5.88 -3.34
CA VAL A 84 -12.96 6.61 -2.09
C VAL A 84 -13.67 7.96 -2.08
N LEU A 85 -13.59 8.72 -3.19
CA LEU A 85 -14.08 10.10 -3.26
C LEU A 85 -15.61 10.20 -3.44
N ARG A 86 -16.26 9.10 -3.84
CA ARG A 86 -17.73 8.97 -3.95
C ARG A 86 -18.32 8.32 -2.69
#